data_AF-A0A3B9P847-F1
#
_entry.id   AF-A0A3B9P847-F1
#
_cell.length_a   1.000
_cell.length_b   1.000
_cell.length_c   1.000
_cell.angle_alpha   90.00
_cell.angle_beta   90.00
_cell.angle_gamma   90.00
#
_symmetry.space_group_name_H-M   'P 1'
#
loop_
_entity.id
_entity.type
_entity.pdbx_description
1 polymer ?
#
loop_
_entity_poly.entity_id
_entity_poly.type
_entity_poly.pdbx_seq_one_letter_code
_entity_poly.pdbx_strand_id
1 'polypeptide(L)'
;MTYTIKITDRDFTTPITHNFKINSVYFSWSAFGGPRGAHFELVGDSLFASLRLLRCPVTVYVSDTTPVWWGFVKEIIIYLGDVQFSISLDDLFNRVKVQYSFLSPDNHLADQSETDWADDLSSENEFGYKELILHRSKIDDDTALKLRDTFLNLAAWPETKFSQALKKGDAHAVIKCAGWFETLDWKYYENFTNFYANYGPGPGAMDFNFDATHLYPSQLFKASEDGALKYAYFQIRKIGSPLRNITARLRSSTGTVLSSSDAVSWKTITEDFAWIKFTFPTPYTLTKNTSYMIGVDAGTPDASHFYSIRTDENLSYKNGVGQFYNGSIWRNIYNVTMPGYGPDLIFRAVCLTDTGSQLQAIATAGNQFFSKIDSLTSGVLTSPYRANGYSCLREAQALMHLGTQNNRLILARVNHLLQLEFYEQPDPKTPTVFLNENNIFYDTYGMPLKPYFPPVGQFASFTGSADLLLPFDRVKTPPAFISQVEYWPTTGGVKIHSSPSQDLR
;
A
#
# COMPACT_ATOMS: atom_id res chain seq x y z
N MET A 1 1.39 19.94 34.70
CA MET A 1 0.58 20.29 33.51
C MET A 1 -0.70 19.49 33.60
N THR A 2 -1.84 20.08 33.26
CA THR A 2 -3.15 19.40 33.31
C THR A 2 -3.56 19.03 31.89
N TYR A 3 -3.90 17.76 31.69
CA TYR A 3 -4.41 17.25 30.42
C TYR A 3 -5.91 17.01 30.57
N THR A 4 -6.67 17.52 29.61
CA THR A 4 -8.13 17.32 29.54
C THR A 4 -8.44 16.43 28.36
N ILE A 5 -9.21 15.37 28.60
CA ILE A 5 -9.59 14.40 27.57
C ILE A 5 -11.04 14.68 27.18
N LYS A 6 -11.26 14.89 25.88
CA LYS A 6 -12.59 14.99 25.28
C LYS A 6 -12.85 13.74 24.45
N ILE A 7 -13.94 13.05 24.77
CA ILE A 7 -14.43 11.90 24.01
C ILE A 7 -15.77 12.30 23.39
N THR A 8 -15.92 12.09 22.08
CA THR A 8 -17.19 12.32 21.38
C THR A 8 -17.82 11.00 20.97
N ASP A 9 -19.08 11.06 20.57
CA ASP A 9 -19.76 9.94 19.95
C ASP A 9 -19.08 9.55 18.63
N ARG A 10 -19.34 8.33 18.17
CA ARG A 10 -18.72 7.71 16.98
C ARG A 10 -18.95 8.52 15.71
N ASP A 11 -20.01 9.32 15.67
CA ASP A 11 -20.36 10.24 14.59
C ASP A 11 -19.62 11.60 14.65
N PHE A 12 -18.74 11.80 15.64
CA PHE A 12 -17.98 13.02 15.89
C PHE A 12 -18.81 14.24 16.35
N THR A 13 -20.12 14.10 16.61
CA THR A 13 -20.99 15.26 16.85
C THR A 13 -21.08 15.64 18.32
N THR A 14 -21.30 14.66 19.19
CA THR A 14 -21.76 14.91 20.57
C THR A 14 -20.70 14.49 21.60
N PRO A 15 -20.24 15.37 22.51
CA PRO A 15 -19.37 14.98 23.62
C PRO A 15 -20.07 13.96 24.54
N ILE A 16 -19.41 12.85 24.85
CA ILE A 16 -19.94 11.83 25.74
C ILE A 16 -19.72 12.26 27.18
N THR A 17 -20.81 12.48 27.92
CA THR A 17 -20.76 12.68 29.37
C THR A 17 -20.50 11.37 30.10
N HIS A 18 -19.62 11.41 31.09
CA HIS A 18 -19.20 10.26 31.86
C HIS A 18 -18.92 10.66 33.32
N ASN A 19 -19.08 9.70 34.23
CA ASN A 19 -18.95 9.91 35.68
C ASN A 19 -17.60 9.44 36.25
N PHE A 20 -16.70 8.95 35.40
CA PHE A 20 -15.36 8.51 35.79
C PHE A 20 -14.33 9.61 35.56
N LYS A 21 -13.29 9.63 36.39
CA LYS A 21 -12.13 10.49 36.22
C LYS A 21 -11.15 9.85 35.24
N ILE A 22 -10.69 10.61 34.24
CA ILE A 22 -9.71 10.16 33.24
C ILE A 22 -8.33 10.69 33.59
N ASN A 23 -7.37 9.78 33.82
CA ASN A 23 -5.96 10.10 34.03
C ASN A 23 -5.16 9.72 32.78
N SER A 24 -4.27 10.61 32.32
CA SER A 24 -3.38 10.35 31.18
C SER A 24 -2.13 9.59 31.62
N VAL A 25 -1.88 8.43 31.02
CA VAL A 25 -0.77 7.54 31.41
C VAL A 25 0.36 7.56 30.39
N TYR A 26 0.03 7.55 29.10
CA TYR A 26 1.00 7.40 28.01
C TYR A 26 0.50 8.05 26.73
N PHE A 27 1.39 8.73 26.01
CA PHE A 27 1.18 9.21 24.64
C PHE A 27 2.34 8.79 23.75
N SER A 28 2.04 8.47 22.49
CA SER A 28 3.06 8.28 21.47
C SER A 28 2.66 8.86 20.13
N TRP A 29 3.69 9.23 19.36
CA TRP A 29 3.59 9.82 18.04
C TRP A 29 4.60 9.15 17.10
N SER A 30 4.26 9.12 15.81
CA SER A 30 5.08 8.59 14.73
C SER A 30 5.13 9.58 13.56
N ALA A 31 6.26 9.60 12.85
CA ALA A 31 6.42 10.32 11.59
C ALA A 31 5.58 9.71 10.45
N PHE A 32 4.96 8.54 10.68
CA PHE A 32 4.11 7.82 9.75
C PHE A 32 2.65 7.86 10.23
N GLY A 33 2.09 9.05 10.47
CA GLY A 33 0.67 9.22 10.82
C GLY A 33 0.38 10.26 11.90
N GLY A 34 1.39 10.78 12.61
CA GLY A 34 1.19 11.67 13.74
C GLY A 34 0.91 10.90 15.03
N PRO A 35 -0.20 11.15 15.77
CA PRO A 35 -0.56 10.34 16.94
C PRO A 35 -0.55 8.84 16.63
N ARG A 36 0.11 8.04 17.46
CA ARG A 36 0.20 6.58 17.29
C ARG A 36 -0.63 5.84 18.32
N GLY A 37 -0.32 6.03 19.61
CA GLY A 37 -1.04 5.38 20.70
C GLY A 37 -1.21 6.30 21.90
N ALA A 38 -2.26 6.07 22.69
CA ALA A 38 -2.44 6.70 23.99
C ALA A 38 -3.09 5.74 24.97
N HIS A 39 -2.70 5.79 26.25
CA HIS A 39 -3.35 5.04 27.31
C HIS A 39 -3.92 5.98 28.37
N PHE A 40 -5.16 5.70 28.76
CA PHE A 40 -5.85 6.42 29.82
C PHE A 40 -6.33 5.45 30.89
N GLU A 41 -6.22 5.88 32.14
CA GLU A 41 -6.77 5.16 33.28
C GLU A 41 -8.05 5.85 33.72
N LEU A 42 -9.10 5.05 33.90
CA LEU A 42 -10.41 5.47 34.38
C LEU A 42 -10.61 4.97 35.80
N VAL A 43 -10.97 5.90 36.69
CA VAL A 43 -11.30 5.59 38.08
C VAL A 43 -12.65 6.22 38.43
N GLY A 44 -13.48 5.49 39.15
CA GLY A 44 -14.80 5.95 39.60
C GLY A 44 -15.87 4.88 39.49
N ASP A 45 -17.12 5.28 39.63
CA ASP A 45 -18.27 4.38 39.56
C ASP A 45 -18.65 4.07 38.11
N SER A 46 -19.33 2.95 37.89
CA SER A 46 -19.88 2.55 36.57
C SER A 46 -18.83 2.35 35.46
N LEU A 47 -17.69 1.73 35.76
CA LEU A 47 -16.63 1.43 34.78
C LEU A 47 -17.14 0.66 33.55
N PHE A 48 -18.15 -0.19 33.68
CA PHE A 48 -18.75 -0.91 32.53
C PHE A 48 -19.38 0.02 31.49
N ALA A 49 -19.80 1.23 31.86
CA ALA A 49 -20.27 2.22 30.90
C ALA A 49 -19.16 2.67 29.93
N SER A 50 -17.89 2.44 30.27
CA SER A 50 -16.77 2.72 29.36
C SER A 50 -16.75 1.79 28.14
N LEU A 51 -17.33 0.58 28.20
CA LEU A 51 -17.35 -0.37 27.07
C LEU A 51 -18.00 0.24 25.82
N ARG A 52 -18.96 1.15 25.99
CA ARG A 52 -19.62 1.88 24.89
C ARG A 52 -18.71 2.85 24.15
N LEU A 53 -17.50 3.13 24.66
CA LEU A 53 -16.59 4.10 24.07
C LEU A 53 -15.76 3.52 22.91
N LEU A 54 -15.88 2.23 22.60
CA LEU A 54 -15.12 1.61 21.52
C LEU A 54 -15.36 2.33 20.18
N ARG A 55 -14.31 2.66 19.44
CA ARG A 55 -14.30 3.51 18.22
C ARG A 55 -14.65 4.99 18.44
N CYS A 56 -14.99 5.42 19.66
CA CYS A 56 -15.25 6.83 19.91
C CYS A 56 -13.98 7.67 19.69
N PRO A 57 -14.10 8.84 19.02
CA PRO A 57 -13.00 9.79 18.86
C PRO A 57 -12.55 10.35 20.20
N VAL A 58 -11.24 10.48 20.36
CA VAL A 58 -10.58 11.04 21.55
C VAL A 58 -9.66 12.15 21.14
N THR A 59 -9.76 13.30 21.82
CA THR A 59 -8.82 14.41 21.69
C THR A 59 -8.32 14.82 23.07
N VAL A 60 -7.00 14.93 23.21
CA VAL A 60 -6.33 15.38 24.43
C VAL A 60 -5.90 16.83 24.26
N TYR A 61 -6.27 17.67 25.21
CA TYR A 61 -5.91 19.08 25.28
C TYR A 61 -4.96 19.35 26.45
N VAL A 62 -4.01 20.26 26.24
CA VAL A 62 -3.26 20.90 27.33
C VAL A 62 -3.97 22.20 27.69
N SER A 63 -4.27 22.37 28.99
CA SER A 63 -4.94 23.57 29.52
C SER A 63 -6.18 23.97 28.73
N ASP A 64 -6.99 22.99 28.30
CA ASP A 64 -8.26 23.13 27.56
C ASP A 64 -8.21 23.87 26.21
N THR A 65 -7.02 24.17 25.69
CA THR A 65 -6.89 25.07 24.53
C THR A 65 -6.12 24.46 23.37
N THR A 66 -5.10 23.66 23.64
CA THR A 66 -4.20 23.16 22.60
C THR A 66 -4.31 21.64 22.45
N PRO A 67 -4.78 21.12 21.30
CA PRO A 67 -4.82 19.67 21.07
C PRO A 67 -3.41 19.13 20.89
N VAL A 68 -3.07 18.07 21.62
CA VAL A 68 -1.72 17.45 21.62
C VAL A 68 -1.73 16.00 21.14
N TRP A 69 -2.87 15.34 21.24
CA TRP A 69 -3.06 13.97 20.77
C TRP A 69 -4.52 13.77 20.33
N TRP A 70 -4.73 13.02 19.25
CA TRP A 70 -6.06 12.71 18.73
C TRP A 70 -6.07 11.33 18.09
N GLY A 71 -7.19 10.62 18.22
CA GLY A 71 -7.34 9.24 17.76
C GLY A 71 -8.73 8.69 18.07
N PHE A 72 -8.82 7.38 18.19
CA PHE A 72 -10.03 6.67 18.58
C PHE A 72 -9.73 5.62 19.65
N VAL A 73 -10.75 5.23 20.41
CA VAL A 73 -10.63 4.14 21.38
C VAL A 73 -10.57 2.80 20.65
N LYS A 74 -9.46 2.09 20.80
CA LYS A 74 -9.19 0.81 20.14
C LYS A 74 -9.53 -0.38 21.03
N GLU A 75 -9.18 -0.31 22.31
CA GLU A 75 -9.35 -1.39 23.28
C GLU A 75 -9.68 -0.82 24.65
N ILE A 76 -10.51 -1.53 25.41
CA ILE A 76 -10.89 -1.19 26.78
C ILE A 76 -10.72 -2.42 27.65
N ILE A 77 -10.01 -2.26 28.76
CA ILE A 77 -9.76 -3.32 29.75
C ILE A 77 -10.27 -2.84 31.11
N ILE A 78 -11.19 -3.57 31.72
CA ILE A 78 -11.73 -3.28 33.06
C ILE A 78 -11.19 -4.30 34.05
N TYR A 79 -10.56 -3.82 35.12
CA TYR A 79 -10.07 -4.64 36.22
C TYR A 79 -11.01 -4.54 37.42
N LEU A 80 -11.45 -5.69 37.94
CA LEU A 80 -12.31 -5.81 39.11
C LEU A 80 -11.76 -6.90 40.03
N GLY A 81 -10.93 -6.51 41.01
CA GLY A 81 -10.31 -7.46 41.93
C GLY A 81 -9.30 -8.37 41.23
N ASP A 82 -9.65 -9.63 41.06
CA ASP A 82 -8.86 -10.67 40.37
C ASP A 82 -9.37 -10.98 38.95
N VAL A 83 -10.39 -10.26 38.48
CA VAL A 83 -10.99 -10.45 37.16
C VAL A 83 -10.64 -9.29 36.23
N GLN A 84 -10.43 -9.60 34.94
CA GLN A 84 -10.33 -8.60 33.88
C GLN A 84 -11.32 -8.89 32.73
N PHE A 85 -11.97 -7.83 32.25
CA PHE A 85 -12.82 -7.82 31.06
C PHE A 85 -12.14 -6.99 29.98
N SER A 86 -11.97 -7.52 28.78
CA SER A 86 -11.36 -6.79 27.67
C SER A 86 -12.24 -6.83 26.43
N ILE A 87 -12.41 -5.69 25.77
CA ILE A 87 -13.07 -5.57 24.47
C ILE A 87 -12.14 -4.80 23.52
N SER A 88 -11.97 -5.30 22.31
CA SER A 88 -11.05 -4.73 21.32
C SER A 88 -11.68 -4.67 19.94
N LEU A 89 -11.29 -3.68 19.15
CA LEU A 89 -11.57 -3.63 17.72
C LEU A 89 -10.69 -4.60 16.92
N ASP A 90 -9.59 -5.12 17.47
CA ASP A 90 -8.67 -5.99 16.75
C ASP A 90 -9.32 -7.30 16.27
N ASP A 91 -10.26 -7.82 17.07
CA ASP A 91 -11.00 -9.05 16.75
C ASP A 91 -12.25 -8.79 15.88
N LEU A 92 -12.60 -7.51 15.62
CA LEU A 92 -13.77 -7.15 14.84
C LEU A 92 -13.48 -7.19 13.34
N PHE A 93 -14.27 -7.97 12.61
CA PHE A 93 -14.28 -8.05 11.15
C PHE A 93 -15.73 -8.19 10.68
N ASN A 94 -16.26 -7.12 10.10
CA ASN A 94 -17.65 -7.04 9.64
C ASN A 94 -17.80 -7.17 8.11
N ARG A 95 -16.69 -7.39 7.42
CA ARG A 95 -16.67 -7.69 5.99
C ARG A 95 -15.65 -8.77 5.69
N VAL A 96 -16.09 -9.92 5.18
CA VAL A 96 -15.22 -11.12 5.08
C VAL A 96 -15.37 -11.78 3.72
N LYS A 97 -14.25 -12.19 3.12
CA LYS A 97 -14.20 -13.12 1.98
C LYS A 97 -13.21 -14.24 2.23
N VAL A 98 -13.36 -15.35 1.51
CA VAL A 98 -12.44 -16.49 1.57
C VAL A 98 -11.75 -16.65 0.22
N GLN A 99 -10.42 -16.64 0.23
CA GLN A 99 -9.61 -17.10 -0.89
C GLN A 99 -9.22 -18.56 -0.65
N TYR A 100 -9.57 -19.45 -1.57
CA TYR A 100 -9.39 -20.88 -1.43
C TYR A 100 -8.83 -21.52 -2.69
N SER A 101 -8.22 -22.69 -2.53
CA SER A 101 -7.84 -23.55 -3.65
C SER A 101 -8.47 -24.92 -3.50
N PHE A 102 -9.00 -25.43 -4.61
CA PHE A 102 -9.58 -26.77 -4.66
C PHE A 102 -8.47 -27.83 -4.69
N LEU A 103 -8.73 -28.98 -4.07
CA LEU A 103 -7.90 -30.16 -4.23
C LEU A 103 -8.51 -31.04 -5.31
N SER A 104 -7.95 -31.01 -6.51
CA SER A 104 -8.30 -32.01 -7.51
C SER A 104 -7.88 -33.39 -7.00
N PRO A 105 -8.62 -34.49 -7.31
CA PRO A 105 -8.30 -35.85 -6.86
C PRO A 105 -6.88 -36.33 -7.21
N ASP A 106 -6.21 -35.65 -8.13
CA ASP A 106 -4.82 -35.86 -8.55
C ASP A 106 -3.77 -35.15 -7.66
N ASN A 107 -4.20 -34.51 -6.56
CA ASN A 107 -3.35 -33.77 -5.62
C ASN A 107 -2.57 -32.60 -6.25
N HIS A 108 -3.02 -32.10 -7.41
CA HIS A 108 -2.56 -30.82 -7.95
C HIS A 108 -3.34 -29.67 -7.29
N LEU A 109 -2.62 -28.61 -6.91
CA LEU A 109 -3.21 -27.35 -6.49
C LEU A 109 -3.96 -26.75 -7.68
N ALA A 110 -5.30 -26.73 -7.59
CA ALA A 110 -6.14 -26.07 -8.58
C ALA A 110 -6.01 -24.54 -8.49
N ASP A 111 -6.55 -23.85 -9.51
CA ASP A 111 -6.64 -22.39 -9.57
C ASP A 111 -7.22 -21.80 -8.26
N GLN A 112 -6.63 -20.70 -7.80
CA GLN A 112 -7.14 -19.97 -6.65
C GLN A 112 -8.51 -19.36 -7.01
N SER A 113 -9.50 -19.65 -6.19
CA SER A 113 -10.87 -19.14 -6.27
C SER A 113 -11.16 -18.26 -5.07
N GLU A 114 -12.12 -17.35 -5.23
CA GLU A 114 -12.53 -16.43 -4.17
C GLU A 114 -14.05 -16.41 -4.06
N THR A 115 -14.55 -16.33 -2.82
CA THR A 115 -15.96 -16.03 -2.59
C THR A 115 -16.22 -14.53 -2.76
N ASP A 116 -17.46 -14.17 -3.06
CA ASP A 116 -17.91 -12.79 -2.87
C ASP A 116 -17.76 -12.36 -1.40
N TRP A 117 -17.68 -11.05 -1.17
CA TRP A 117 -17.72 -10.47 0.17
C TRP A 117 -19.08 -10.72 0.84
N ALA A 118 -19.05 -11.02 2.13
CA ALA A 118 -20.23 -10.97 3.01
C ALA A 118 -20.04 -9.87 4.05
N ASP A 119 -21.13 -9.15 4.32
CA ASP A 119 -21.12 -7.90 5.09
C ASP A 119 -22.14 -7.97 6.25
N ASP A 120 -21.79 -7.40 7.41
CA ASP A 120 -22.74 -7.07 8.49
C ASP A 120 -22.98 -5.55 8.49
N LEU A 121 -24.02 -5.13 7.77
CA LEU A 121 -24.34 -3.70 7.58
C LEU A 121 -24.59 -2.96 8.90
N SER A 122 -25.09 -3.64 9.94
CA SER A 122 -25.35 -3.01 11.23
C SER A 122 -24.06 -2.69 11.97
N SER A 123 -23.11 -3.63 11.99
CA SER A 123 -21.78 -3.42 12.54
C SER A 123 -20.97 -2.39 11.73
N GLU A 124 -21.06 -2.43 10.39
CA GLU A 124 -20.38 -1.47 9.52
C GLU A 124 -20.80 -0.02 9.79
N ASN A 125 -22.10 0.22 9.99
CA ASN A 125 -22.60 1.55 10.31
C ASN A 125 -22.07 2.07 11.66
N GLU A 126 -21.85 1.18 12.63
CA GLU A 126 -21.39 1.55 13.97
C GLU A 126 -19.87 1.74 14.04
N PHE A 127 -19.09 0.82 13.47
CA PHE A 127 -17.63 0.77 13.64
C PHE A 127 -16.84 1.18 12.40
N GLY A 128 -17.46 1.24 11.23
CA GLY A 128 -16.79 1.32 9.93
C GLY A 128 -16.47 -0.07 9.37
N TYR A 129 -15.91 -0.12 8.17
CA TYR A 129 -15.54 -1.34 7.46
C TYR A 129 -14.21 -1.88 7.99
N LYS A 130 -14.23 -3.10 8.54
CA LYS A 130 -13.03 -3.92 8.82
C LYS A 130 -13.10 -5.21 8.03
N GLU A 131 -12.20 -5.30 7.06
CA GLU A 131 -12.13 -6.38 6.10
C GLU A 131 -11.20 -7.51 6.56
N LEU A 132 -11.56 -8.75 6.25
CA LEU A 132 -10.66 -9.90 6.39
C LEU A 132 -10.73 -10.82 5.16
N ILE A 133 -9.56 -11.17 4.62
CA ILE A 133 -9.43 -12.22 3.62
C ILE A 133 -8.92 -13.49 4.31
N LEU A 134 -9.78 -14.50 4.39
CA LEU A 134 -9.42 -15.81 4.94
C LEU A 134 -8.77 -16.65 3.84
N HIS A 135 -7.51 -17.04 4.03
CA HIS A 135 -6.83 -17.96 3.12
C HIS A 135 -7.01 -19.41 3.57
N ARG A 136 -7.54 -20.25 2.69
CA ARG A 136 -7.67 -21.70 2.92
C ARG A 136 -7.20 -22.47 1.70
N SER A 137 -6.91 -23.74 1.90
CA SER A 137 -6.59 -24.67 0.81
C SER A 137 -7.34 -25.96 1.06
N LYS A 138 -7.60 -26.73 0.00
CA LYS A 138 -8.26 -28.04 0.07
C LYS A 138 -9.70 -27.97 0.57
N ILE A 139 -10.43 -26.92 0.18
CA ILE A 139 -11.85 -26.79 0.44
C ILE A 139 -12.59 -26.52 -0.87
N ASP A 140 -13.85 -26.95 -0.94
CA ASP A 140 -14.78 -26.63 -2.02
C ASP A 140 -15.53 -25.31 -1.75
N ASP A 141 -16.25 -24.85 -2.77
CA ASP A 141 -16.99 -23.58 -2.80
C ASP A 141 -18.04 -23.49 -1.67
N ASP A 142 -18.78 -24.56 -1.40
CA ASP A 142 -19.82 -24.57 -0.36
C ASP A 142 -19.19 -24.50 1.04
N THR A 143 -18.09 -25.22 1.24
CA THR A 143 -17.30 -25.14 2.49
C THR A 143 -16.71 -23.73 2.67
N ALA A 144 -16.22 -23.09 1.60
CA ALA A 144 -15.70 -21.73 1.65
C ALA A 144 -16.79 -20.72 2.03
N LEU A 145 -17.96 -20.79 1.40
CA LEU A 145 -19.11 -19.94 1.73
C LEU A 145 -19.56 -20.14 3.19
N LYS A 146 -19.67 -21.40 3.64
CA LYS A 146 -20.08 -21.68 5.02
C LYS A 146 -19.06 -21.18 6.04
N LEU A 147 -17.76 -21.31 5.75
CA LEU A 147 -16.68 -20.79 6.59
C LEU A 147 -16.75 -19.26 6.70
N ARG A 148 -16.93 -18.57 5.57
CA ARG A 148 -17.08 -17.10 5.51
C ARG A 148 -18.22 -16.65 6.42
N ASP A 149 -19.41 -17.23 6.25
CA ASP A 149 -20.60 -16.81 6.97
C ASP A 149 -20.51 -17.15 8.47
N THR A 150 -19.92 -18.30 8.82
CA THR A 150 -19.70 -18.69 10.21
C THR A 150 -18.70 -17.76 10.89
N PHE A 151 -17.61 -17.39 10.20
CA PHE A 151 -16.62 -16.46 10.74
C PHE A 151 -17.22 -15.06 10.91
N LEU A 152 -17.95 -14.56 9.91
CA LEU A 152 -18.60 -13.25 9.99
C LEU A 152 -19.56 -13.19 11.18
N ASN A 153 -20.39 -14.21 11.40
CA ASN A 153 -21.32 -14.24 12.53
C ASN A 153 -20.62 -14.23 13.91
N LEU A 154 -19.37 -14.69 13.99
CA LEU A 154 -18.58 -14.70 15.23
C LEU A 154 -17.73 -13.44 15.42
N ALA A 155 -17.33 -12.76 14.33
CA ALA A 155 -16.39 -11.64 14.37
C ALA A 155 -17.00 -10.28 14.01
N ALA A 156 -18.25 -10.24 13.54
CA ALA A 156 -18.90 -9.00 13.11
C ALA A 156 -19.04 -7.98 14.25
N TRP A 157 -19.15 -8.43 15.50
CA TRP A 157 -19.33 -7.57 16.67
C TRP A 157 -18.19 -7.73 17.67
N PRO A 158 -17.80 -6.67 18.41
CA PRO A 158 -16.75 -6.80 19.40
C PRO A 158 -17.24 -7.66 20.58
N GLU A 159 -16.55 -8.76 20.84
CA GLU A 159 -16.87 -9.64 21.96
C GLU A 159 -16.09 -9.26 23.22
N THR A 160 -16.75 -9.33 24.38
CA THR A 160 -16.09 -9.12 25.67
C THR A 160 -15.38 -10.41 26.08
N LYS A 161 -14.06 -10.37 26.17
CA LYS A 161 -13.24 -11.48 26.66
C LYS A 161 -13.06 -11.39 28.18
N PHE A 162 -13.25 -12.50 28.87
CA PHE A 162 -13.09 -12.64 30.31
C PHE A 162 -11.78 -13.38 30.62
N SER A 163 -11.00 -12.87 31.55
CA SER A 163 -9.79 -13.56 32.03
C SER A 163 -9.41 -13.15 33.45
N GLN A 164 -8.40 -13.80 34.02
CA GLN A 164 -7.91 -13.49 35.37
C GLN A 164 -6.86 -12.38 35.31
N ALA A 165 -6.97 -11.39 36.20
CA ALA A 165 -6.00 -10.33 36.33
C ALA A 165 -4.71 -10.86 36.98
N LEU A 166 -3.55 -10.52 36.39
CA LEU A 166 -2.24 -10.95 36.90
C LEU A 166 -1.84 -10.27 38.22
N LYS A 167 -2.48 -9.14 38.55
CA LYS A 167 -2.22 -8.36 39.76
C LYS A 167 -3.53 -7.97 40.41
N LYS A 168 -3.61 -8.19 41.72
CA LYS A 168 -4.72 -7.73 42.56
C LYS A 168 -4.59 -6.21 42.76
N GLY A 169 -5.67 -5.47 42.56
CA GLY A 169 -5.71 -4.03 42.72
C GLY A 169 -7.13 -3.49 42.83
N ASP A 170 -7.24 -2.18 43.02
CA ASP A 170 -8.53 -1.47 43.04
C ASP A 170 -9.19 -1.50 41.66
N ALA A 171 -10.51 -1.36 41.65
CA ALA A 171 -11.30 -1.31 40.43
C ALA A 171 -10.91 -0.10 39.56
N HIS A 172 -10.44 -0.35 38.35
CA HIS A 172 -10.09 0.68 37.37
C HIS A 172 -10.27 0.13 35.95
N ALA A 173 -10.41 1.02 34.97
CA ALA A 173 -10.39 0.64 33.56
C ALA A 173 -9.24 1.32 32.83
N VAL A 174 -8.67 0.64 31.85
CA VAL A 174 -7.63 1.16 30.97
C VAL A 174 -8.21 1.24 29.57
N ILE A 175 -8.22 2.45 29.01
CA ILE A 175 -8.55 2.68 27.61
C ILE A 175 -7.24 2.80 26.84
N LYS A 176 -7.10 1.96 25.80
CA LYS A 176 -6.04 2.13 24.80
C LYS A 176 -6.63 2.73 23.54
N CYS A 177 -6.02 3.80 23.09
CA CYS A 177 -6.40 4.52 21.90
C CYS A 177 -5.33 4.38 20.82
N ALA A 178 -5.76 4.42 19.57
CA ALA A 178 -4.93 4.40 18.38
C ALA A 178 -5.13 5.68 17.56
N GLY A 179 -4.11 6.08 16.82
CA GLY A 179 -4.19 7.19 15.88
C GLY A 179 -5.03 6.84 14.65
N TRP A 180 -5.69 7.84 14.06
CA TRP A 180 -6.56 7.64 12.89
C TRP A 180 -5.85 7.05 11.66
N PHE A 181 -4.54 7.25 11.52
CA PHE A 181 -3.77 6.63 10.43
C PHE A 181 -3.84 5.11 10.43
N GLU A 182 -3.99 4.47 11.60
CA GLU A 182 -4.14 3.02 11.73
C GLU A 182 -5.42 2.48 11.07
N THR A 183 -6.44 3.33 10.86
CA THR A 183 -7.68 2.91 10.19
C THR A 183 -7.49 2.56 8.71
N LEU A 184 -6.37 2.98 8.09
CA LEU A 184 -6.00 2.51 6.76
C LEU A 184 -5.67 1.00 6.73
N ASP A 185 -5.42 0.37 7.88
CA ASP A 185 -5.18 -1.06 7.95
C ASP A 185 -6.46 -1.89 7.85
N TRP A 186 -7.63 -1.24 8.00
CA TRP A 186 -8.91 -1.91 8.08
C TRP A 186 -9.45 -2.40 6.74
N LYS A 187 -8.87 -1.93 5.64
CA LYS A 187 -9.29 -2.28 4.28
C LYS A 187 -8.12 -2.77 3.45
N TYR A 188 -8.41 -3.71 2.56
CA TYR A 188 -7.45 -4.19 1.57
C TYR A 188 -7.40 -3.26 0.37
N TYR A 189 -6.21 -3.21 -0.26
CA TYR A 189 -6.00 -2.47 -1.49
C TYR A 189 -5.62 -3.39 -2.63
N GLU A 190 -6.43 -3.35 -3.69
CA GLU A 190 -6.15 -4.01 -4.96
C GLU A 190 -6.29 -3.00 -6.09
N ASN A 191 -5.40 -3.09 -7.07
CA ASN A 191 -5.46 -2.32 -8.29
C ASN A 191 -4.97 -3.16 -9.45
N PHE A 192 -5.88 -3.55 -10.33
CA PHE A 192 -5.57 -4.37 -11.51
C PHE A 192 -5.36 -3.55 -12.79
N THR A 193 -5.33 -2.22 -12.68
CA THR A 193 -5.25 -1.32 -13.83
C THR A 193 -3.81 -1.07 -14.27
N ASN A 194 -3.64 -0.57 -15.51
CA ASN A 194 -2.37 -0.03 -15.99
C ASN A 194 -1.19 -1.03 -16.02
N PHE A 195 -1.50 -2.32 -15.98
CA PHE A 195 -0.59 -3.43 -16.24
C PHE A 195 -1.35 -4.48 -17.06
N TYR A 196 -0.91 -4.71 -18.29
CA TYR A 196 -1.57 -5.63 -19.22
C TYR A 196 -0.61 -6.77 -19.51
N ALA A 197 -1.01 -7.99 -19.24
CA ALA A 197 -0.13 -9.13 -19.47
C ALA A 197 -0.89 -10.39 -19.86
N ASN A 198 -0.20 -11.22 -20.64
CA ASN A 198 -0.53 -12.63 -20.82
C ASN A 198 0.73 -13.44 -20.50
N TYR A 199 0.59 -14.40 -19.58
CA TYR A 199 1.68 -15.25 -19.12
C TYR A 199 1.67 -16.65 -19.74
N GLY A 200 0.63 -17.00 -20.52
CA GLY A 200 0.38 -18.39 -20.95
C GLY A 200 -0.46 -19.16 -19.92
N PRO A 201 -0.49 -20.50 -19.97
CA PRO A 201 0.60 -21.41 -20.37
C PRO A 201 0.49 -22.02 -21.78
N GLY A 202 -0.29 -21.46 -22.70
CA GLY A 202 -0.51 -22.11 -23.99
C GLY A 202 0.73 -22.26 -24.86
N PRO A 203 0.75 -23.32 -25.70
CA PRO A 203 1.84 -23.55 -26.65
C PRO A 203 1.78 -22.55 -27.80
N GLY A 204 2.80 -22.61 -28.66
CA GLY A 204 2.84 -21.87 -29.92
C GLY A 204 3.95 -20.84 -29.99
N ALA A 205 4.31 -20.50 -31.22
CA ALA A 205 5.21 -19.42 -31.55
C ALA A 205 4.91 -18.95 -32.98
N MET A 206 5.20 -17.69 -33.25
CA MET A 206 5.12 -17.12 -34.59
C MET A 206 6.51 -16.64 -35.02
N ASP A 207 6.97 -17.16 -36.14
CA ASP A 207 8.13 -16.63 -36.83
C ASP A 207 7.75 -15.33 -37.56
N PHE A 208 8.60 -14.33 -37.49
CA PHE A 208 8.34 -13.03 -38.08
C PHE A 208 9.59 -12.41 -38.67
N ASN A 209 9.39 -11.49 -39.61
CA ASN A 209 10.42 -10.76 -40.32
C ASN A 209 11.35 -11.63 -41.18
N PHE A 210 10.85 -12.79 -41.63
CA PHE A 210 11.54 -13.64 -42.61
C PHE A 210 11.14 -13.31 -44.06
N ASP A 211 9.96 -12.72 -44.26
CA ASP A 211 9.48 -12.20 -45.55
C ASP A 211 8.67 -10.90 -45.35
N ALA A 212 8.20 -10.31 -46.45
CA ALA A 212 7.39 -9.08 -46.43
C ALA A 212 5.94 -9.28 -46.00
N THR A 213 5.52 -10.51 -45.69
CA THR A 213 4.15 -10.90 -45.34
C THR A 213 4.00 -11.39 -43.90
N HIS A 214 5.06 -11.45 -43.11
CA HIS A 214 5.03 -11.84 -41.70
C HIS A 214 5.67 -10.76 -40.83
N LEU A 215 5.11 -9.55 -40.90
CA LEU A 215 5.66 -8.37 -40.23
C LEU A 215 4.92 -8.08 -38.93
N TYR A 216 5.62 -7.47 -37.99
CA TYR A 216 5.05 -6.76 -36.85
C TYR A 216 4.06 -7.55 -35.99
N PRO A 217 4.42 -8.74 -35.46
CA PRO A 217 3.54 -9.43 -34.54
C PRO A 217 3.21 -8.51 -33.36
N SER A 218 1.92 -8.31 -33.12
CA SER A 218 1.37 -7.33 -32.20
C SER A 218 0.17 -7.91 -31.46
N GLN A 219 0.07 -7.65 -30.16
CA GLN A 219 -1.10 -7.98 -29.36
C GLN A 219 -2.05 -6.79 -29.34
N LEU A 220 -3.31 -7.03 -29.69
CA LEU A 220 -4.37 -6.08 -29.40
C LEU A 220 -4.70 -6.13 -27.90
N PHE A 221 -4.81 -4.98 -27.26
CA PHE A 221 -5.29 -4.86 -25.89
C PHE A 221 -6.13 -3.59 -25.70
N LYS A 222 -7.03 -3.61 -24.72
CA LYS A 222 -7.84 -2.45 -24.35
C LYS A 222 -7.33 -1.85 -23.05
N ALA A 223 -7.05 -0.54 -23.05
CA ALA A 223 -6.63 0.17 -21.86
C ALA A 223 -7.76 0.26 -20.84
N SER A 224 -7.49 -0.15 -19.60
CA SER A 224 -8.48 -0.16 -18.50
C SER A 224 -8.68 1.23 -17.89
N GLU A 225 -7.63 2.04 -17.88
CA GLU A 225 -7.57 3.39 -17.31
C GLU A 225 -6.57 4.25 -18.10
N ASP A 226 -6.56 5.55 -17.81
CA ASP A 226 -5.51 6.44 -18.30
C ASP A 226 -4.17 6.08 -17.63
N GLY A 227 -3.09 5.98 -18.42
CA GLY A 227 -1.79 5.58 -17.87
C GLY A 227 -0.63 5.75 -18.81
N ALA A 228 0.55 6.04 -18.28
CA ALA A 228 1.76 6.29 -19.05
C ALA A 228 2.54 4.99 -19.31
N LEU A 229 2.37 4.39 -20.49
CA LEU A 229 3.09 3.18 -20.92
C LEU A 229 4.59 3.47 -21.02
N LYS A 230 5.40 2.76 -20.22
CA LYS A 230 6.88 2.90 -20.22
C LYS A 230 7.60 1.67 -20.72
N TYR A 231 7.09 0.48 -20.42
CA TYR A 231 7.78 -0.77 -20.75
C TYR A 231 6.88 -1.73 -21.50
N ALA A 232 7.47 -2.44 -22.44
CA ALA A 232 6.88 -3.63 -23.05
C ALA A 232 7.83 -4.81 -22.88
N TYR A 233 7.28 -5.99 -22.71
CA TYR A 233 8.03 -7.24 -22.62
C TYR A 233 7.39 -8.27 -23.52
N PHE A 234 8.23 -9.03 -24.22
CA PHE A 234 7.82 -10.15 -25.06
C PHE A 234 8.80 -11.29 -24.90
N GLN A 235 8.33 -12.52 -25.04
CA GLN A 235 9.22 -13.67 -25.13
C GLN A 235 9.66 -13.89 -26.57
N ILE A 236 10.94 -13.63 -26.85
CA ILE A 236 11.51 -13.63 -28.20
C ILE A 236 12.76 -14.48 -28.23
N ARG A 237 12.99 -15.14 -29.36
CA ARG A 237 14.26 -15.77 -29.71
C ARG A 237 14.71 -15.33 -31.10
N LYS A 238 16.00 -15.49 -31.41
CA LYS A 238 16.56 -15.33 -32.75
C LYS A 238 16.69 -16.68 -33.45
N ILE A 239 16.60 -16.67 -34.78
CA ILE A 239 16.88 -17.78 -35.66
C ILE A 239 17.99 -17.34 -36.60
N GLY A 240 19.11 -18.08 -36.60
CA GLY A 240 20.34 -17.64 -37.24
C GLY A 240 20.97 -16.43 -36.52
N SER A 241 21.71 -15.60 -37.27
CA SER A 241 22.39 -14.40 -36.75
C SER A 241 21.81 -13.11 -37.36
N PRO A 242 20.58 -12.71 -36.99
CA PRO A 242 19.99 -11.47 -37.48
C PRO A 242 20.80 -10.28 -36.96
N LEU A 243 21.52 -9.58 -37.84
CA LEU A 243 22.37 -8.44 -37.50
C LEU A 243 21.57 -7.14 -37.25
N ARG A 244 20.25 -7.25 -37.05
CA ARG A 244 19.29 -6.14 -37.00
C ARG A 244 18.71 -5.99 -35.60
N ASN A 245 18.70 -4.78 -35.04
CA ASN A 245 18.11 -4.56 -33.72
C ASN A 245 16.58 -4.60 -33.80
N ILE A 246 15.92 -4.92 -32.68
CA ILE A 246 14.45 -4.96 -32.58
C ILE A 246 13.96 -3.75 -31.78
N THR A 247 12.84 -3.17 -32.19
CA THR A 247 12.10 -2.14 -31.43
C THR A 247 10.70 -2.64 -31.10
N ALA A 248 10.13 -2.22 -29.97
CA ALA A 248 8.71 -2.34 -29.73
C ALA A 248 7.98 -1.09 -30.24
N ARG A 249 6.79 -1.28 -30.82
CA ARG A 249 5.94 -0.20 -31.32
C ARG A 249 4.57 -0.32 -30.70
N LEU A 250 4.10 0.80 -30.15
CA LEU A 250 2.70 1.00 -29.82
C LEU A 250 1.99 1.59 -31.04
N ARG A 251 0.87 1.01 -31.42
CA ARG A 251 0.04 1.44 -32.54
C ARG A 251 -1.41 1.65 -32.11
N SER A 252 -2.15 2.44 -32.88
CA SER A 252 -3.62 2.47 -32.79
C SER A 252 -4.20 1.10 -33.14
N SER A 253 -5.49 0.88 -32.84
CA SER A 253 -6.22 -0.32 -33.28
C SER A 253 -6.26 -0.51 -34.81
N THR A 254 -5.97 0.54 -35.57
CA THR A 254 -5.88 0.51 -37.04
C THR A 254 -4.46 0.27 -37.57
N GLY A 255 -3.45 0.19 -36.67
CA GLY A 255 -2.07 -0.08 -37.01
C GLY A 255 -1.17 1.15 -37.23
N THR A 256 -1.64 2.37 -37.00
CA THR A 256 -0.82 3.59 -37.06
C THR A 256 0.13 3.64 -35.88
N VAL A 257 1.43 3.85 -36.11
CA VAL A 257 2.43 3.95 -35.03
C VAL A 257 2.20 5.22 -34.20
N LEU A 258 2.06 5.04 -32.89
CA LEU A 258 1.85 6.10 -31.90
C LEU A 258 3.12 6.39 -31.10
N SER A 259 3.89 5.34 -30.78
CA SER A 259 5.16 5.47 -30.06
C SER A 259 6.09 4.28 -30.38
N SER A 260 7.39 4.49 -30.25
CA SER A 260 8.43 3.48 -30.46
C SER A 260 9.39 3.44 -29.28
N SER A 261 9.84 2.24 -28.92
CA SER A 261 10.85 2.04 -27.90
C SER A 261 12.26 2.33 -28.42
N ASP A 262 13.23 2.41 -27.51
CA ASP A 262 14.63 2.26 -27.85
C ASP A 262 14.89 0.89 -28.50
N ALA A 263 15.91 0.82 -29.35
CA ALA A 263 16.29 -0.42 -30.03
C ALA A 263 17.04 -1.37 -29.08
N VAL A 264 16.56 -2.61 -29.00
CA VAL A 264 17.24 -3.70 -28.30
C VAL A 264 18.23 -4.36 -29.24
N SER A 265 19.48 -4.51 -28.78
CA SER A 265 20.52 -5.11 -29.59
C SER A 265 20.24 -6.58 -29.88
N TRP A 266 20.39 -7.00 -31.14
CA TRP A 266 20.27 -8.42 -31.52
C TRP A 266 21.23 -9.35 -30.74
N LYS A 267 22.35 -8.80 -30.25
CA LYS A 267 23.34 -9.54 -29.47
C LYS A 267 22.81 -10.01 -28.11
N THR A 268 21.83 -9.31 -27.54
CA THR A 268 21.24 -9.69 -26.24
C THR A 268 20.14 -10.74 -26.39
N ILE A 269 19.74 -11.08 -27.62
CA ILE A 269 18.70 -12.06 -27.91
C ILE A 269 19.35 -13.43 -28.11
N THR A 270 18.82 -14.42 -27.42
CA THR A 270 19.26 -15.82 -27.43
C THR A 270 18.49 -16.65 -28.46
N GLU A 271 18.97 -17.85 -28.75
CA GLU A 271 18.26 -18.84 -29.58
C GLU A 271 17.13 -19.52 -28.81
N ASP A 272 17.19 -19.50 -27.47
CA ASP A 272 16.08 -19.85 -26.58
C ASP A 272 15.16 -18.65 -26.35
N PHE A 273 13.87 -18.93 -26.11
CA PHE A 273 12.91 -17.89 -25.76
C PHE A 273 13.24 -17.26 -24.42
N ALA A 274 13.46 -15.94 -24.43
CA ALA A 274 13.72 -15.17 -23.23
C ALA A 274 12.83 -13.93 -23.19
N TRP A 275 12.53 -13.44 -21.98
CA TRP A 275 11.83 -12.17 -21.79
C TRP A 275 12.75 -11.01 -22.19
N ILE A 276 12.38 -10.28 -23.24
CA ILE A 276 13.09 -9.10 -23.70
C ILE A 276 12.34 -7.85 -23.27
N LYS A 277 13.04 -6.92 -22.60
CA LYS A 277 12.50 -5.63 -22.15
C LYS A 277 12.71 -4.56 -23.22
N PHE A 278 11.64 -3.85 -23.56
CA PHE A 278 11.64 -2.67 -24.40
C PHE A 278 11.25 -1.45 -23.56
N THR A 279 11.99 -0.36 -23.69
CA THR A 279 11.76 0.89 -22.94
C THR A 279 11.35 2.00 -23.89
N PHE A 280 10.20 2.63 -23.63
CA PHE A 280 9.77 3.81 -24.35
C PHE A 280 10.46 5.03 -23.75
N PRO A 281 11.31 5.78 -24.49
CA PRO A 281 12.04 6.92 -23.95
C PRO A 281 11.07 7.98 -23.43
N THR A 282 10.08 8.32 -24.25
CA THR A 282 8.92 9.13 -23.87
C THR A 282 7.73 8.20 -23.58
N PRO A 283 7.25 8.12 -22.33
CA PRO A 283 6.07 7.32 -22.00
C PRO A 283 4.86 7.79 -22.82
N TYR A 284 4.07 6.84 -23.32
CA TYR A 284 2.86 7.18 -24.08
C TYR A 284 1.63 7.09 -23.17
N THR A 285 0.83 8.15 -23.11
CA THR A 285 -0.41 8.16 -22.33
C THR A 285 -1.49 7.37 -23.06
N LEU A 286 -1.78 6.17 -22.55
CA LEU A 286 -2.94 5.39 -22.93
C LEU A 286 -4.21 6.09 -22.42
N THR A 287 -5.27 6.04 -23.22
CA THR A 287 -6.58 6.57 -22.87
C THR A 287 -7.51 5.43 -22.48
N LYS A 288 -8.22 5.60 -21.37
CA LYS A 288 -9.22 4.65 -20.86
C LYS A 288 -10.17 4.18 -21.96
N ASN A 289 -10.48 2.89 -21.95
CA ASN A 289 -11.37 2.22 -22.90
C ASN A 289 -10.93 2.25 -24.37
N THR A 290 -9.72 2.73 -24.68
CA THR A 290 -9.19 2.75 -26.06
C THR A 290 -8.41 1.47 -26.34
N SER A 291 -8.57 0.92 -27.54
CA SER A 291 -7.83 -0.27 -27.99
C SER A 291 -6.55 0.11 -28.71
N TYR A 292 -5.46 -0.56 -28.35
CA TYR A 292 -4.11 -0.35 -28.88
C TYR A 292 -3.50 -1.67 -29.32
N MET A 293 -2.53 -1.61 -30.22
CA MET A 293 -1.73 -2.76 -30.61
C MET A 293 -0.30 -2.55 -30.13
N ILE A 294 0.25 -3.51 -29.40
CA ILE A 294 1.64 -3.48 -28.97
C ILE A 294 2.39 -4.67 -29.54
N GLY A 295 3.46 -4.40 -30.26
CA GLY A 295 4.21 -5.44 -30.95
C GLY A 295 5.64 -5.06 -31.22
N VAL A 296 6.35 -5.92 -31.92
CA VAL A 296 7.77 -5.72 -32.24
C VAL A 296 7.99 -5.45 -33.71
N ASP A 297 9.10 -4.80 -34.01
CA ASP A 297 9.54 -4.45 -35.36
C ASP A 297 11.05 -4.68 -35.46
N ALA A 298 11.44 -5.54 -36.41
CA ALA A 298 12.82 -5.93 -36.65
C ALA A 298 13.38 -5.34 -37.97
N GLY A 299 12.70 -4.37 -38.58
CA GLY A 299 13.15 -3.71 -39.81
C GLY A 299 13.01 -4.59 -41.05
N THR A 300 14.01 -4.58 -41.93
CA THR A 300 13.95 -5.28 -43.22
C THR A 300 13.87 -6.80 -43.04
N PRO A 301 13.01 -7.53 -43.78
CA PRO A 301 12.93 -8.99 -43.72
C PRO A 301 14.17 -9.70 -44.24
N ASP A 302 14.50 -10.88 -43.69
CA ASP A 302 15.41 -11.82 -44.34
C ASP A 302 15.16 -13.28 -43.93
N ALA A 303 15.06 -14.14 -44.95
CA ALA A 303 14.57 -15.50 -44.84
C ALA A 303 15.51 -16.47 -44.11
N SER A 304 16.79 -16.10 -43.93
CA SER A 304 17.79 -16.94 -43.25
C SER A 304 18.07 -16.50 -41.82
N HIS A 305 17.77 -15.24 -41.49
CA HIS A 305 18.11 -14.67 -40.18
C HIS A 305 16.95 -13.85 -39.62
N PHE A 306 16.07 -14.45 -38.85
CA PHE A 306 14.84 -13.78 -38.40
C PHE A 306 14.57 -14.03 -36.92
N TYR A 307 13.38 -13.68 -36.46
CA TYR A 307 13.00 -13.78 -35.06
C TYR A 307 11.72 -14.59 -34.91
N SER A 308 11.53 -15.13 -33.71
CA SER A 308 10.33 -15.86 -33.34
C SER A 308 9.81 -15.29 -32.02
N ILE A 309 8.50 -15.09 -31.92
CA ILE A 309 7.82 -14.59 -30.73
C ILE A 309 6.88 -15.67 -30.18
N ARG A 310 6.82 -15.81 -28.86
CA ARG A 310 5.93 -16.77 -28.21
C ARG A 310 4.47 -16.34 -28.31
N THR A 311 3.62 -17.30 -28.61
CA THR A 311 2.17 -17.17 -28.61
C THR A 311 1.56 -18.05 -27.52
N ASP A 312 0.33 -17.74 -27.16
CA ASP A 312 -0.53 -18.52 -26.28
C ASP A 312 -1.75 -18.97 -27.09
N GLU A 313 -1.68 -20.20 -27.59
CA GLU A 313 -2.75 -20.80 -28.38
C GLU A 313 -3.97 -21.26 -27.56
N ASN A 314 -3.95 -21.10 -26.23
CA ASN A 314 -5.11 -21.35 -25.37
C ASN A 314 -6.04 -20.13 -25.24
N LEU A 315 -5.68 -18.99 -25.83
CA LEU A 315 -6.46 -17.74 -25.79
C LEU A 315 -6.71 -17.24 -24.35
N SER A 316 -5.69 -17.28 -23.50
CA SER A 316 -5.85 -16.92 -22.08
C SER A 316 -6.09 -15.42 -21.89
N TYR A 317 -5.83 -14.58 -22.90
CA TYR A 317 -6.00 -13.14 -22.81
C TYR A 317 -7.34 -12.66 -23.38
N LYS A 318 -8.28 -12.35 -22.50
CA LYS A 318 -9.67 -12.01 -22.88
C LYS A 318 -9.84 -10.69 -23.65
N ASN A 319 -8.87 -9.76 -23.59
CA ASN A 319 -9.05 -8.37 -24.01
C ASN A 319 -8.41 -8.03 -25.37
N GLY A 320 -8.22 -9.03 -26.23
CA GLY A 320 -7.76 -8.81 -27.60
C GLY A 320 -7.30 -10.11 -28.26
N VAL A 321 -6.50 -9.97 -29.30
CA VAL A 321 -5.95 -11.09 -30.08
C VAL A 321 -4.59 -10.73 -30.64
N GLY A 322 -3.74 -11.73 -30.83
CA GLY A 322 -2.47 -11.59 -31.55
C GLY A 322 -2.70 -11.41 -33.05
N GLN A 323 -2.06 -10.39 -33.62
CA GLN A 323 -2.14 -10.07 -35.05
C GLN A 323 -0.75 -9.83 -35.64
N PHE A 324 -0.63 -9.99 -36.95
CA PHE A 324 0.55 -9.61 -37.71
C PHE A 324 0.14 -8.85 -38.97
N TYR A 325 1.05 -8.05 -39.50
CA TYR A 325 0.87 -7.31 -40.73
C TYR A 325 1.40 -8.11 -41.92
N ASN A 326 0.53 -8.37 -42.90
CA ASN A 326 0.88 -9.21 -44.04
C ASN A 326 1.44 -8.45 -45.26
N GLY A 327 1.88 -7.21 -45.07
CA GLY A 327 2.29 -6.31 -46.15
C GLY A 327 1.15 -5.47 -46.72
N SER A 328 -0.12 -5.83 -46.46
CA SER A 328 -1.29 -5.08 -46.91
C SER A 328 -2.31 -4.79 -45.80
N ILE A 329 -2.65 -5.79 -44.99
CA ILE A 329 -3.64 -5.70 -43.91
C ILE A 329 -3.16 -6.46 -42.68
N TRP A 330 -3.76 -6.14 -41.54
CA TRP A 330 -3.58 -6.89 -40.31
C TRP A 330 -4.40 -8.17 -40.36
N ARG A 331 -3.76 -9.29 -40.04
CA ARG A 331 -4.36 -10.62 -39.95
C ARG A 331 -4.13 -11.17 -38.56
N ASN A 332 -5.08 -11.98 -38.07
CA ASN A 332 -4.86 -12.71 -36.83
C ASN A 332 -3.72 -13.72 -37.04
N ILE A 333 -2.91 -13.91 -36.00
CA ILE A 333 -1.90 -14.98 -36.00
C ILE A 333 -2.65 -16.32 -36.16
N TYR A 334 -2.03 -17.27 -36.85
CA TYR A 334 -2.63 -18.59 -37.04
C TYR A 334 -2.51 -19.40 -35.75
N ASN A 335 -3.63 -19.94 -35.27
CA ASN A 335 -3.62 -20.90 -34.17
C ASN A 335 -3.55 -22.33 -34.76
N VAL A 336 -2.56 -23.09 -34.32
CA VAL A 336 -2.33 -24.46 -34.80
C VAL A 336 -3.19 -25.47 -34.04
N THR A 337 -3.30 -25.31 -32.72
CA THR A 337 -4.08 -26.21 -31.86
C THR A 337 -5.59 -26.00 -31.96
N MET A 338 -6.04 -24.78 -32.26
CA MET A 338 -7.45 -24.43 -32.45
C MET A 338 -7.68 -23.57 -33.72
N PRO A 339 -7.69 -24.20 -34.91
CA PRO A 339 -7.85 -23.49 -36.18
C PRO A 339 -9.13 -22.64 -36.24
N GLY A 340 -9.02 -21.44 -36.83
CA GLY A 340 -10.13 -20.48 -36.97
C GLY A 340 -10.20 -19.43 -35.86
N TYR A 341 -9.47 -19.62 -34.77
CA TYR A 341 -9.31 -18.64 -33.70
C TYR A 341 -7.89 -18.07 -33.73
N GLY A 342 -7.71 -16.80 -33.35
CA GLY A 342 -6.38 -16.19 -33.28
C GLY A 342 -5.76 -16.44 -31.90
N PRO A 343 -4.49 -16.87 -31.78
CA PRO A 343 -3.82 -16.99 -30.50
C PRO A 343 -3.43 -15.61 -29.98
N ASP A 344 -3.12 -15.52 -28.69
CA ASP A 344 -2.56 -14.33 -28.07
C ASP A 344 -1.04 -14.33 -28.12
N LEU A 345 -0.40 -13.18 -27.97
CA LEU A 345 1.02 -13.10 -27.67
C LEU A 345 1.25 -13.24 -26.17
N ILE A 346 2.38 -13.86 -25.81
CA ILE A 346 2.91 -13.77 -24.44
C ILE A 346 3.61 -12.41 -24.30
N PHE A 347 2.98 -11.49 -23.57
CA PHE A 347 3.40 -10.10 -23.49
C PHE A 347 3.19 -9.49 -22.12
N ARG A 348 3.87 -8.37 -21.85
CA ARG A 348 3.57 -7.45 -20.75
C ARG A 348 3.67 -6.01 -21.24
N ALA A 349 2.68 -5.19 -20.96
CA ALA A 349 2.69 -3.75 -21.19
C ALA A 349 2.49 -3.06 -19.83
N VAL A 350 3.49 -2.29 -19.40
CA VAL A 350 3.57 -1.73 -18.05
C VAL A 350 3.51 -0.21 -18.11
N CYS A 351 2.47 0.35 -17.50
CA CYS A 351 2.38 1.78 -17.24
C CYS A 351 3.00 2.13 -15.88
N LEU A 352 3.49 3.35 -15.77
CA LEU A 352 3.99 3.91 -14.53
C LEU A 352 3.17 5.11 -14.07
N THR A 353 3.11 5.28 -12.76
CA THR A 353 2.44 6.39 -12.09
C THR A 353 3.33 6.88 -10.95
N ASP A 354 3.29 8.18 -10.64
CA ASP A 354 4.00 8.75 -9.50
C ASP A 354 3.54 8.10 -8.19
N THR A 355 4.46 7.74 -7.32
CA THR A 355 4.13 7.06 -6.05
C THR A 355 3.34 7.96 -5.11
N GLY A 356 3.45 9.29 -5.22
CA GLY A 356 2.62 10.25 -4.51
C GLY A 356 1.15 10.21 -4.96
N SER A 357 0.90 10.08 -6.26
CA SER A 357 -0.46 9.84 -6.78
C SER A 357 -1.00 8.47 -6.40
N GLN A 358 -0.15 7.44 -6.38
CA GLN A 358 -0.53 6.11 -5.89
C GLN A 358 -0.88 6.14 -4.39
N LEU A 359 -0.11 6.87 -3.57
CA LEU A 359 -0.41 7.07 -2.15
C LEU A 359 -1.78 7.72 -1.94
N GLN A 360 -2.10 8.74 -2.75
CA GLN A 360 -3.41 9.38 -2.69
C GLN A 360 -4.53 8.38 -3.03
N ALA A 361 -4.35 7.57 -4.07
CA ALA A 361 -5.34 6.55 -4.45
C ALA A 361 -5.53 5.49 -3.34
N ILE A 362 -4.45 4.99 -2.75
CA ILE A 362 -4.47 4.00 -1.66
C ILE A 362 -5.17 4.59 -0.43
N ALA A 363 -4.76 5.78 0.00
CA ALA A 363 -5.35 6.44 1.17
C ALA A 363 -6.83 6.78 0.94
N THR A 364 -7.22 7.15 -0.28
CA THR A 364 -8.63 7.40 -0.64
C THR A 364 -9.45 6.11 -0.61
N ALA A 365 -8.91 5.01 -1.12
CA ALA A 365 -9.59 3.70 -1.10
C ALA A 365 -9.79 3.17 0.33
N GLY A 366 -8.81 3.39 1.22
CA GLY A 366 -8.87 3.05 2.64
C GLY A 366 -9.63 4.06 3.50
N ASN A 367 -9.99 5.23 2.97
CA ASN A 367 -10.57 6.31 3.77
C ASN A 367 -11.99 5.97 4.26
N GLN A 368 -12.23 6.19 5.55
CA GLN A 368 -13.55 6.12 6.16
C GLN A 368 -13.86 7.34 7.04
N PHE A 369 -12.83 8.07 7.49
CA PHE A 369 -12.95 9.08 8.55
C PHE A 369 -12.21 10.39 8.23
N PHE A 370 -11.28 10.39 7.29
CA PHE A 370 -10.52 11.59 6.94
C PHE A 370 -11.41 12.57 6.19
N SER A 371 -11.38 13.83 6.63
CA SER A 371 -12.08 14.95 5.99
C SER A 371 -11.37 15.42 4.72
N LYS A 372 -10.05 15.21 4.64
CA LYS A 372 -9.22 15.58 3.50
C LYS A 372 -7.98 14.69 3.42
N ILE A 373 -7.55 14.38 2.20
CA ILE A 373 -6.31 13.65 1.93
C ILE A 373 -5.50 14.44 0.90
N ASP A 374 -4.36 14.95 1.33
CA ASP A 374 -3.40 15.66 0.50
C ASP A 374 -2.14 14.80 0.33
N SER A 375 -1.64 14.73 -0.90
CA SER A 375 -0.40 14.03 -1.23
C SER A 375 0.57 14.95 -1.96
N LEU A 376 1.82 14.52 -2.05
CA LEU A 376 2.90 15.21 -2.76
C LEU A 376 3.15 14.62 -4.16
N THR A 377 3.96 15.30 -4.97
CA THR A 377 4.60 14.70 -6.14
C THR A 377 5.95 14.14 -5.72
N SER A 378 6.12 12.82 -5.78
CA SER A 378 7.34 12.14 -5.31
C SER A 378 8.51 12.21 -6.31
N GLY A 379 8.21 12.29 -7.61
CA GLY A 379 9.18 12.15 -8.70
C GLY A 379 9.61 10.69 -8.96
N VAL A 380 9.08 9.72 -8.19
CA VAL A 380 9.39 8.30 -8.35
C VAL A 380 8.23 7.62 -9.06
N LEU A 381 8.52 6.98 -10.19
CA LEU A 381 7.52 6.33 -11.03
C LEU A 381 7.58 4.81 -10.85
N THR A 382 6.47 4.20 -10.43
CA THR A 382 6.34 2.74 -10.30
C THR A 382 5.05 2.25 -10.93
N SER A 383 4.89 0.92 -11.09
CA SER A 383 3.62 0.38 -11.57
C SER A 383 2.54 0.52 -10.50
N PRO A 384 1.35 1.04 -10.83
CA PRO A 384 0.24 1.17 -9.88
C PRO A 384 -0.46 -0.16 -9.61
N TYR A 385 -0.12 -1.22 -10.34
CA TYR A 385 -0.70 -2.54 -10.19
C TYR A 385 -0.36 -3.16 -8.82
N ARG A 386 -1.39 -3.66 -8.12
CA ARG A 386 -1.31 -4.29 -6.79
C ARG A 386 -2.32 -5.43 -6.72
N ALA A 387 -1.83 -6.65 -6.51
CA ALA A 387 -2.65 -7.86 -6.43
C ALA A 387 -2.31 -8.74 -5.22
N ASN A 388 -1.52 -8.22 -4.28
CA ASN A 388 -1.00 -9.00 -3.15
C ASN A 388 -2.02 -9.17 -2.01
N GLY A 389 -3.18 -8.51 -2.08
CA GLY A 389 -4.17 -8.51 -1.01
C GLY A 389 -3.60 -7.97 0.31
N TYR A 390 -2.83 -6.88 0.26
CA TYR A 390 -2.33 -6.20 1.46
C TYR A 390 -3.25 -5.04 1.86
N SER A 391 -3.20 -4.65 3.13
CA SER A 391 -3.97 -3.51 3.63
C SER A 391 -3.52 -2.20 3.01
N CYS A 392 -4.41 -1.20 2.96
CA CYS A 392 -4.07 0.13 2.47
C CYS A 392 -2.91 0.74 3.27
N LEU A 393 -2.86 0.50 4.60
CA LEU A 393 -1.77 0.96 5.45
C LEU A 393 -0.43 0.35 5.01
N ARG A 394 -0.36 -0.97 4.81
CA ARG A 394 0.87 -1.66 4.43
C ARG A 394 1.37 -1.20 3.06
N GLU A 395 0.48 -1.09 2.07
CA GLU A 395 0.82 -0.60 0.73
C GLU A 395 1.27 0.86 0.77
N ALA A 396 0.61 1.72 1.56
CA ALA A 396 1.02 3.10 1.75
C ALA A 396 2.41 3.19 2.41
N GLN A 397 2.65 2.43 3.47
CA GLN A 397 3.96 2.40 4.13
C GLN A 397 5.07 1.90 3.20
N ALA A 398 4.81 0.91 2.35
CA ALA A 398 5.79 0.43 1.36
C ALA A 398 6.21 1.56 0.39
N LEU A 399 5.24 2.34 -0.10
CA LEU A 399 5.53 3.51 -0.94
C LEU A 399 6.21 4.63 -0.16
N MET A 400 5.85 4.84 1.10
CA MET A 400 6.48 5.83 1.96
C MET A 400 7.95 5.53 2.22
N HIS A 401 8.28 4.24 2.38
CA HIS A 401 9.64 3.75 2.55
C HIS A 401 10.47 3.76 1.26
N LEU A 402 9.82 3.64 0.10
CA LEU A 402 10.51 3.80 -1.19
C LEU A 402 11.06 5.21 -1.36
N GLY A 403 10.35 6.21 -0.87
CA GLY A 403 10.78 7.61 -0.84
C GLY A 403 10.57 8.38 -2.14
N THR A 404 11.26 9.51 -2.24
CA THR A 404 11.17 10.48 -3.34
C THR A 404 12.41 10.44 -4.24
N GLN A 405 12.38 11.19 -5.34
CA GLN A 405 13.54 11.37 -6.24
C GLN A 405 14.77 11.96 -5.54
N ASN A 406 14.60 12.63 -4.39
CA ASN A 406 15.69 13.17 -3.60
C ASN A 406 16.29 12.13 -2.63
N ASN A 407 15.89 10.86 -2.71
CA ASN A 407 16.27 9.77 -1.81
C ASN A 407 15.89 10.04 -0.34
N ARG A 408 14.71 10.63 -0.13
CA ARG A 408 14.15 10.92 1.19
C ARG A 408 12.87 10.14 1.39
N LEU A 409 12.60 9.73 2.62
CA LEU A 409 11.34 9.04 2.94
C LEU A 409 10.16 9.98 2.73
N ILE A 410 8.98 9.41 2.49
CA ILE A 410 7.72 10.15 2.58
C ILE A 410 7.17 9.92 3.98
N LEU A 411 6.76 11.00 4.63
CA LEU A 411 6.17 11.02 5.96
C LEU A 411 4.68 11.34 5.86
N ALA A 412 3.94 11.03 6.92
CA ALA A 412 2.52 11.31 7.00
C ALA A 412 2.18 11.98 8.33
N ARG A 413 1.27 12.95 8.30
CA ARG A 413 0.66 13.52 9.49
C ARG A 413 -0.85 13.58 9.32
N VAL A 414 -1.57 13.14 10.35
CA VAL A 414 -2.99 13.40 10.48
C VAL A 414 -3.15 14.55 11.45
N ASN A 415 -3.83 15.64 11.09
CA ASN A 415 -4.11 16.74 12.02
C ASN A 415 -5.39 16.50 12.85
N HIS A 416 -5.64 17.36 13.84
CA HIS A 416 -6.80 17.25 14.73
C HIS A 416 -8.17 17.41 14.03
N LEU A 417 -8.19 17.88 12.78
CA LEU A 417 -9.39 17.98 11.93
C LEU A 417 -9.54 16.77 10.99
N LEU A 418 -8.79 15.69 11.23
CA LEU A 418 -8.78 14.46 10.43
C LEU A 418 -8.34 14.70 8.98
N GLN A 419 -7.42 15.63 8.76
CA GLN A 419 -6.80 15.83 7.46
C GLN A 419 -5.48 15.07 7.43
N LEU A 420 -5.35 14.15 6.49
CA LEU A 420 -4.14 13.38 6.22
C LEU A 420 -3.31 14.10 5.17
N GLU A 421 -2.05 14.36 5.48
CA GLU A 421 -1.09 14.98 4.57
C GLU A 421 0.17 14.12 4.47
N PHE A 422 0.53 13.77 3.23
CA PHE A 422 1.84 13.17 2.92
C PHE A 422 2.82 14.26 2.51
N TYR A 423 4.02 14.22 3.08
CA TYR A 423 5.07 15.20 2.80
C TYR A 423 6.45 14.54 2.80
N GLU A 424 7.40 15.15 2.10
CA GLU A 424 8.76 14.65 2.03
C GLU A 424 9.49 14.84 3.38
N GLN A 425 10.30 13.86 3.77
CA GLN A 425 11.17 13.97 4.94
C GLN A 425 12.10 15.20 4.82
N PRO A 426 12.28 16.00 5.89
CA PRO A 426 13.15 17.17 5.88
C PRO A 426 14.60 16.83 5.46
N ASP A 427 15.36 17.83 5.00
CA ASP A 427 16.76 17.62 4.66
C ASP A 427 17.60 17.34 5.92
N PRO A 428 18.34 16.21 6.00
CA PRO A 428 19.25 15.96 7.12
C PRO A 428 20.32 17.03 7.29
N LYS A 429 20.67 17.79 6.23
CA LYS A 429 21.67 18.85 6.29
C LYS A 429 21.15 20.15 6.89
N THR A 430 19.84 20.30 7.04
CA THR A 430 19.21 21.48 7.64
C THR A 430 18.35 21.07 8.84
N PRO A 431 18.97 20.65 9.96
CA PRO A 431 18.24 20.27 11.15
C PRO A 431 17.46 21.47 11.70
N THR A 432 16.21 21.24 12.06
CA THR A 432 15.30 22.25 12.66
C THR A 432 15.27 22.17 14.18
N VAL A 433 15.90 21.14 14.76
CA VAL A 433 15.84 20.83 16.18
C VAL A 433 17.25 20.57 16.71
N PHE A 434 17.54 21.10 17.89
CA PHE A 434 18.85 21.04 18.52
C PHE A 434 18.75 20.49 19.94
N LEU A 435 19.59 19.51 20.28
CA LEU A 435 19.65 18.90 21.62
C LEU A 435 20.86 19.45 22.38
N ASN A 436 20.62 19.99 23.58
CA ASN A 436 21.69 20.47 24.46
C ASN A 436 22.23 19.38 25.41
N GLU A 437 23.27 19.70 26.17
CA GLU A 437 23.88 18.82 27.20
C GLU A 437 22.90 18.36 28.29
N ASN A 438 21.84 19.15 28.53
CA ASN A 438 20.81 18.86 29.53
C ASN A 438 19.66 17.99 28.98
N ASN A 439 19.81 17.40 27.79
CA ASN A 439 18.80 16.58 27.10
C ASN A 439 17.47 17.31 26.81
N ILE A 440 17.53 18.64 26.63
CA ILE A 440 16.39 19.47 26.25
C ILE A 440 16.51 19.82 24.77
N PHE A 441 15.42 19.65 24.03
CA PHE A 441 15.34 20.06 22.63
C PHE A 441 15.00 21.52 22.50
N TYR A 442 15.61 22.19 21.53
CA TYR A 442 15.37 23.57 21.16
C TYR A 442 15.03 23.65 19.67
N ASP A 443 14.22 24.63 19.31
CA ASP A 443 13.99 24.98 17.91
C ASP A 443 15.15 25.83 17.34
N THR A 444 15.04 26.23 16.08
CA THR A 444 15.99 27.12 15.39
C THR A 444 16.12 28.50 16.02
N TYR A 445 15.15 28.92 16.84
CA TYR A 445 15.12 30.22 17.52
C TYR A 445 15.68 30.14 18.96
N GLY A 446 16.14 28.96 19.39
CA GLY A 446 16.65 28.75 20.74
C GLY A 446 15.56 28.66 21.80
N MET A 447 14.30 28.43 21.42
CA MET A 447 13.21 28.18 22.36
C MET A 447 13.12 26.69 22.69
N PRO A 448 12.96 26.31 23.97
CA PRO A 448 12.83 24.91 24.34
C PRO A 448 11.52 24.34 23.79
N LEU A 449 11.61 23.18 23.13
CA LEU A 449 10.45 22.43 22.69
C LEU A 449 9.66 21.95 23.89
N LYS A 450 8.34 22.14 23.82
CA LYS A 450 7.41 21.68 24.84
C LYS A 450 7.36 20.14 24.79
N PRO A 451 7.34 19.43 25.94
CA PRO A 451 7.31 17.96 25.96
C PRO A 451 6.12 17.34 25.21
N TYR A 452 5.01 18.07 25.12
CA TYR A 452 3.79 17.65 24.40
C TYR A 452 3.77 18.01 22.90
N PHE A 453 4.81 18.67 22.39
CA PHE A 453 5.08 18.85 20.97
C PHE A 453 6.46 18.28 20.65
N PRO A 454 6.60 16.94 20.67
CA PRO A 454 7.88 16.32 20.40
C PRO A 454 8.30 16.55 18.94
N PRO A 455 9.62 16.59 18.66
CA PRO A 455 10.19 16.84 17.33
C PRO A 455 10.05 15.64 16.35
N VAL A 456 8.88 15.02 16.30
CA VAL A 456 8.59 13.86 15.45
C VAL A 456 8.62 14.27 13.98
N GLY A 457 9.29 13.46 13.15
CA GLY A 457 9.46 13.72 11.73
C GLY A 457 10.52 14.77 11.41
N GLN A 458 11.37 15.14 12.37
CA GLN A 458 12.43 16.14 12.21
C GLN A 458 13.82 15.53 12.47
N PHE A 459 14.85 16.19 11.94
CA PHE A 459 16.24 15.87 12.26
C PHE A 459 16.72 16.68 13.45
N ALA A 460 17.20 16.01 14.48
CA ALA A 460 17.79 16.61 15.66
C ALA A 460 19.32 16.56 15.62
N SER A 461 19.98 17.70 15.82
CA SER A 461 21.43 17.81 15.92
C SER A 461 21.86 18.07 17.36
N PHE A 462 22.96 17.47 17.80
CA PHE A 462 23.53 17.75 19.13
C PHE A 462 24.40 19.01 19.09
N THR A 463 24.18 19.95 20.00
CA THR A 463 24.92 21.23 20.08
C THR A 463 25.78 21.37 21.34
N GLY A 464 25.74 20.37 22.23
CA GLY A 464 26.33 20.42 23.57
C GLY A 464 27.82 20.04 23.68
N SER A 465 28.70 20.55 22.84
CA SER A 465 30.14 20.47 23.16
C SER A 465 30.97 21.53 22.45
N ALA A 466 31.62 22.40 23.21
CA ALA A 466 32.59 23.38 22.73
C ALA A 466 33.94 22.76 22.29
N ASP A 467 34.18 21.46 22.55
CA ASP A 467 35.46 20.77 22.33
C ASP A 467 35.62 20.10 20.94
N LEU A 468 34.79 20.45 19.96
CA LEU A 468 34.87 19.91 18.60
C LEU A 468 35.72 20.81 17.68
N LEU A 469 37.04 20.88 17.94
CA LEU A 469 37.99 21.56 17.05
C LEU A 469 38.55 20.61 15.97
N LEU A 470 38.48 21.06 14.71
CA LEU A 470 39.05 20.46 13.49
C LEU A 470 40.58 20.23 13.63
N PRO A 471 41.20 19.19 13.02
CA PRO A 471 40.98 18.80 11.62
C PRO A 471 40.72 17.30 11.35
N PHE A 472 40.10 16.55 12.27
CA PHE A 472 39.79 15.13 12.05
C PHE A 472 38.31 14.81 12.28
N ASP A 473 37.58 14.72 11.16
CA ASP A 473 36.24 14.13 10.95
C ASP A 473 35.09 15.12 10.69
N ARG A 474 34.42 14.98 9.55
CA ARG A 474 33.53 16.02 8.98
C ARG A 474 32.09 15.96 9.54
N VAL A 475 31.70 14.89 10.25
CA VAL A 475 30.38 14.74 10.92
C VAL A 475 30.46 13.68 12.05
N LYS A 476 30.87 14.02 13.28
CA LYS A 476 30.87 13.05 14.41
C LYS A 476 29.53 12.91 15.15
N THR A 477 28.60 13.85 15.00
CA THR A 477 27.22 13.73 15.47
C THR A 477 26.25 14.01 14.31
N PRO A 478 26.06 13.05 13.39
CA PRO A 478 25.11 13.25 12.30
C PRO A 478 23.71 13.52 12.88
N PRO A 479 22.94 14.45 12.29
CA PRO A 479 21.58 14.69 12.72
C PRO A 479 20.79 13.38 12.72
N ALA A 480 20.15 13.08 13.84
CA ALA A 480 19.35 11.89 14.02
C ALA A 480 17.90 12.19 13.63
N PHE A 481 17.33 11.39 12.74
CA PHE A 481 15.91 11.48 12.43
C PHE A 481 15.09 10.98 13.61
N ILE A 482 14.06 11.70 14.02
CA ILE A 482 13.17 11.29 15.10
C ILE A 482 11.90 10.69 14.50
N SER A 483 11.84 9.36 14.46
CA SER A 483 10.74 8.61 13.82
C SER A 483 9.55 8.39 14.74
N GLN A 484 9.79 8.18 16.04
CA GLN A 484 8.75 7.96 17.04
C GLN A 484 9.18 8.53 18.38
N VAL A 485 8.20 9.05 19.13
CA VAL A 485 8.38 9.54 20.49
C VAL A 485 7.30 8.97 21.39
N GLU A 486 7.71 8.56 22.57
CA GLU A 486 6.84 8.11 23.66
C GLU A 486 6.99 9.06 24.85
N TYR A 487 5.88 9.36 25.51
CA TYR A 487 5.81 10.31 26.62
C TYR A 487 4.91 9.77 27.73
N TRP A 488 5.37 9.91 28.98
CA TRP A 488 4.63 9.55 30.18
C TRP A 488 4.28 10.82 30.97
N PRO A 489 3.03 11.32 30.90
CA PRO A 489 2.61 12.55 31.56
C PRO A 489 2.82 12.58 33.08
N THR A 490 2.75 11.42 33.74
CA THR A 490 2.86 11.29 35.20
C THR A 490 4.28 11.47 35.70
N THR A 491 5.26 10.93 34.99
CA THR A 491 6.68 10.98 35.35
C THR A 491 7.44 12.08 34.61
N GLY A 492 6.89 12.58 33.51
CA GLY A 492 7.58 13.47 32.57
C GLY A 492 8.63 12.75 31.70
N GLY A 493 8.70 11.41 31.75
CA GLY A 493 9.64 10.64 30.95
C GLY A 493 9.37 10.76 29.45
N VAL A 494 10.43 10.84 28.65
CA VAL A 494 10.38 10.86 27.18
C VAL A 494 11.33 9.79 26.64
N LYS A 495 10.87 9.02 25.65
CA LYS A 495 11.71 8.06 24.92
C LYS A 495 11.60 8.32 23.42
N ILE A 496 12.75 8.27 22.74
CA ILE A 496 12.88 8.66 21.33
C ILE A 496 13.44 7.50 20.53
N HIS A 497 12.90 7.30 19.34
CA HIS A 497 13.27 6.23 18.42
C HIS A 497 13.74 6.83 17.09
N SER A 498 14.97 6.50 16.69
CA SER A 498 15.59 7.04 15.47
C SER A 498 15.27 6.24 14.21
N SER A 499 15.06 4.93 14.36
CA SER A 499 14.61 4.06 13.28
C SER A 499 13.11 3.76 13.43
N PRO A 500 12.32 3.76 12.35
CA PRO A 500 11.06 3.06 12.38
C PRO A 500 11.42 1.61 12.72
N SER A 501 11.00 1.12 13.88
CA SER A 501 11.18 -0.27 14.26
C SER A 501 10.55 -1.12 13.15
N GLN A 502 11.39 -1.75 12.35
CA GLN A 502 10.99 -2.71 11.33
C GLN A 502 10.37 -3.92 12.03
N ASP A 503 9.05 -3.94 12.12
CA ASP A 503 8.28 -5.18 12.06
C ASP A 503 7.66 -5.26 10.66
N LEU A 504 8.52 -5.33 9.63
CA LEU A 504 8.12 -5.84 8.32
C LEU A 504 8.43 -7.35 8.34
N ARG A 505 7.54 -8.12 8.96
CA ARG A 505 7.43 -9.56 8.72
C ARG A 505 6.18 -9.84 7.91
#